data_AF-A0A8C1D449-F1
#
_entry.id   AF-A0A8C1D449-F1
#
_cell.length_a   1.000
_cell.length_b   1.000
_cell.length_c   1.000
_cell.angle_alpha   90.00
_cell.angle_beta   90.00
_cell.angle_gamma   90.00
#
_symmetry.space_group_name_H-M   'P 1'
#
loop_
_entity.id
_entity.type
_entity.pdbx_description
1 polymer ?
#
loop_
_entity_poly.entity_id
_entity_poly.type
_entity_poly.pdbx_seq_one_letter_code
_entity_poly.pdbx_strand_id
1 'polypeptide(L)'
;MVVGAFPIAKLLYLGVRQLSKPVANRIKAGARRSEFFKNYVCLPPAQAYHWMEMRTKMRIMGFRGSVIKPLNEETAAELGAELLGEAIIFIIGGGCMVFEYSRQATNSRRKEEELAQTISNLQTHLGELALATETLDAQIREVNRLLLSLPAAPSTK
;
A
#
# COMPACT_ATOMS: atom_id res chain seq x y z
N MET A 1 15.23 -12.06 -3.19
CA MET A 1 16.00 -10.81 -2.95
C MET A 1 15.08 -9.79 -2.27
N VAL A 2 15.09 -9.73 -0.93
CA VAL A 2 14.33 -8.74 -0.15
C VAL A 2 15.27 -7.57 0.16
N VAL A 3 15.52 -6.71 -0.83
CA VAL A 3 16.40 -5.54 -0.68
C VAL A 3 15.61 -4.22 -0.67
N GLY A 4 14.28 -4.26 -0.79
CA GLY A 4 13.42 -3.06 -0.85
C GLY A 4 12.94 -2.49 0.49
N ALA A 5 12.90 -3.28 1.57
CA ALA A 5 12.28 -2.84 2.84
C ALA A 5 13.19 -1.93 3.69
N PHE A 6 14.49 -2.22 3.72
CA PHE A 6 15.47 -1.46 4.52
C PHE A 6 15.74 -0.04 3.99
N PRO A 7 15.80 0.23 2.67
CA PRO A 7 15.98 1.59 2.14
C PRO A 7 14.74 2.48 2.32
N ILE A 8 13.53 1.95 2.07
CA ILE A 8 12.29 2.75 2.13
C ILE A 8 11.95 3.13 3.57
N ALA A 9 12.04 2.18 4.52
CA ALA A 9 11.78 2.47 5.93
C ALA A 9 12.76 3.51 6.49
N LYS A 10 14.03 3.44 6.09
CA LYS A 10 15.06 4.39 6.52
C LYS A 10 14.88 5.76 5.88
N LEU A 11 14.47 5.82 4.60
CA LEU A 11 14.14 7.07 3.91
C LEU A 11 12.88 7.73 4.49
N LEU A 12 11.84 6.94 4.82
CA LEU A 12 10.65 7.45 5.52
C LEU A 12 11.02 8.00 6.89
N TYR A 13 11.79 7.24 7.69
CA TYR A 13 12.25 7.69 9.00
C TYR A 13 13.09 8.97 8.92
N LEU A 14 14.04 9.04 7.98
CA LEU A 14 14.88 10.22 7.78
C LEU A 14 14.07 11.41 7.25
N GLY A 15 13.14 11.18 6.32
CA GLY A 15 12.26 12.18 5.74
C GLY A 15 11.34 12.80 6.80
N VAL A 16 10.73 11.96 7.65
CA VAL A 16 9.99 12.45 8.83
C VAL A 16 10.93 13.30 9.68
N ARG A 17 12.09 12.78 10.10
CA ARG A 17 12.99 13.50 10.99
C ARG A 17 13.54 14.82 10.42
N GLN A 18 13.73 14.91 9.10
CA GLN A 18 14.24 16.09 8.41
C GLN A 18 13.15 17.12 8.12
N LEU A 19 11.93 16.70 7.85
CA LEU A 19 10.79 17.59 7.63
C LEU A 19 10.12 18.01 8.94
N SER A 20 10.21 17.22 10.01
CA SER A 20 9.61 17.53 11.30
C SER A 20 10.19 18.77 11.94
N LYS A 21 11.50 19.00 11.82
CA LYS A 21 12.15 20.19 12.38
C LYS A 21 11.65 21.52 11.78
N PRO A 22 11.65 21.72 10.45
CA PRO A 22 11.15 22.97 9.88
C PRO A 22 9.65 23.16 10.13
N VAL A 23 8.86 22.09 10.13
CA VAL A 23 7.42 22.16 10.44
C VAL A 23 7.20 22.53 11.92
N ALA A 24 7.88 21.85 12.85
CA ALA A 24 7.82 22.17 14.27
C ALA A 24 8.26 23.62 14.55
N ASN A 25 9.31 24.10 13.88
CA ASN A 25 9.75 25.49 14.01
C ASN A 25 8.69 26.50 13.54
N ARG A 26 7.95 26.18 12.46
CA ARG A 26 6.81 27.00 12.00
C ARG A 26 5.67 27.00 13.02
N ILE A 27 5.38 25.85 13.62
CA ILE A 27 4.33 25.70 14.64
C ILE A 27 4.72 26.44 15.92
N LYS A 28 5.99 26.35 16.36
CA LYS A 28 6.55 27.13 17.49
C LYS A 28 6.42 28.64 17.24
N ALA A 29 6.75 29.10 16.03
CA ALA A 29 6.55 30.50 15.64
C ALA A 29 5.06 30.89 15.60
N GLY A 30 4.14 29.96 15.32
CA GLY A 30 2.69 30.17 15.43
C GLY A 30 2.23 30.30 16.89
N ALA A 31 2.69 29.40 17.76
CA ALA A 31 2.39 29.41 19.19
C ALA A 31 2.88 30.67 19.90
N ARG A 32 4.03 31.24 19.48
CA ARG A 32 4.52 32.53 19.99
C ARG A 32 3.69 33.73 19.53
N ARG A 33 3.02 33.62 18.38
CA ARG A 33 2.22 34.71 17.79
C ARG A 33 0.77 34.71 18.28
N SER A 34 0.28 33.59 18.81
CA SER A 34 -1.10 33.44 19.24
C SER A 34 -1.19 32.61 20.51
N GLU A 35 -1.61 33.27 21.60
CA GLU A 35 -1.94 32.63 22.87
C GLU A 35 -3.07 31.61 22.73
N PHE A 36 -4.03 31.86 21.82
CA PHE A 36 -5.07 30.89 21.48
C PHE A 36 -4.47 29.60 20.91
N PHE A 37 -3.59 29.73 19.92
CA PHE A 37 -2.93 28.57 19.32
C PHE A 37 -2.07 27.82 20.34
N LYS A 38 -1.34 28.55 21.19
CA LYS A 38 -0.57 27.98 22.30
C LYS A 38 -1.47 27.14 23.22
N ASN A 39 -2.55 27.73 23.74
CA ASN A 39 -3.37 27.13 24.80
C ASN A 39 -4.34 26.05 24.30
N TYR A 40 -4.84 26.14 23.08
CA TYR A 40 -5.82 25.19 22.55
C TYR A 40 -5.23 24.13 21.64
N VAL A 41 -4.09 24.41 20.99
CA VAL A 41 -3.52 23.50 19.98
C VAL A 41 -2.26 22.81 20.50
N CYS A 42 -1.30 23.56 21.09
CA CYS A 42 -0.04 22.98 21.55
C CYS A 42 -0.08 22.41 22.97
N LEU A 43 -0.69 23.11 23.93
CA LEU A 43 -0.69 22.72 25.34
C LEU A 43 -1.44 21.41 25.63
N PRO A 44 -2.66 21.18 25.12
CA PRO A 44 -3.43 19.98 25.46
C PRO A 44 -2.73 18.67 25.08
N PRO A 45 -2.20 18.49 23.85
CA PRO A 45 -1.48 17.26 23.51
C PRO A 45 -0.16 17.14 24.27
N ALA A 46 0.55 18.24 24.55
CA ALA A 46 1.78 18.20 25.33
C ALA A 46 1.55 17.77 26.79
N GLN A 47 0.53 18.31 27.45
CA GLN A 47 0.19 17.95 28.82
C GLN A 47 -0.35 16.51 28.90
N ALA A 48 -1.14 16.07 27.91
CA ALA A 48 -1.58 14.69 27.81
C ALA A 48 -0.40 13.71 27.64
N TYR A 49 0.55 14.04 26.75
CA TYR A 49 1.76 13.25 26.56
C TYR A 49 2.57 13.13 27.84
N HIS A 50 2.88 14.27 28.49
CA HIS A 50 3.61 14.30 29.75
C HIS A 50 2.90 13.53 30.86
N TRP A 51 1.59 13.69 30.96
CA TRP A 51 0.78 12.94 31.93
C TRP A 51 0.88 11.44 31.69
N MET A 52 0.72 10.98 30.44
CA MET A 52 0.87 9.56 30.09
C MET A 52 2.28 9.02 30.35
N GLU A 53 3.30 9.77 29.97
CA GLU A 53 4.71 9.41 30.17
C GLU A 53 5.02 9.25 31.66
N MET A 54 4.69 10.27 32.45
CA MET A 54 4.91 10.25 33.90
C MET A 54 4.07 9.19 34.59
N ARG A 55 2.81 8.98 34.19
CA ARG A 55 1.95 7.92 34.70
C ARG A 55 2.57 6.53 34.45
N THR A 56 3.10 6.33 33.26
CA THR A 56 3.73 5.07 32.83
C THR A 56 5.02 4.84 33.60
N LYS A 57 5.90 5.84 33.65
CA LYS A 57 7.17 5.78 34.39
C LYS A 57 6.96 5.48 35.87
N MET A 58 5.98 6.15 36.50
CA MET A 58 5.64 5.91 37.91
C MET A 58 5.08 4.50 38.14
N ARG A 59 4.24 4.00 37.23
CA ARG A 59 3.71 2.64 37.29
C ARG A 59 4.83 1.59 37.17
N ILE A 60 5.78 1.79 36.25
CA ILE A 60 6.92 0.89 36.05
C ILE A 60 7.84 0.90 37.27
N MET A 61 8.10 2.07 37.85
CA MET A 61 8.94 2.22 39.05
C MET A 61 8.22 1.84 40.36
N GLY A 62 6.97 1.34 40.29
CA GLY A 62 6.21 0.87 41.45
C GLY A 62 5.62 1.97 42.34
N PHE A 63 5.81 3.25 42.01
CA PHE A 63 5.25 4.38 42.75
C PHE A 63 3.76 4.55 42.38
N ARG A 64 2.86 4.33 43.35
CA ARG A 64 1.41 4.55 43.21
C ARG A 64 1.01 5.83 43.94
N GLY A 65 0.50 6.82 43.21
CA GLY A 65 -0.15 8.01 43.81
C GLY A 65 0.67 9.30 43.86
N SER A 66 1.82 9.39 43.17
CA SER A 66 2.54 10.66 43.03
C SER A 66 1.75 11.65 42.15
N VAL A 67 1.53 12.87 42.69
CA VAL A 67 0.91 13.98 41.95
C VAL A 67 1.89 14.43 40.86
N ILE A 68 1.49 14.26 39.59
CA ILE A 68 2.30 14.65 38.44
C ILE A 68 2.18 16.18 38.29
N LYS A 69 3.30 16.89 38.48
CA LYS A 69 3.35 18.33 38.26
C LYS A 69 3.19 18.62 36.75
N PRO A 70 2.27 19.52 36.36
CA PRO A 70 2.14 19.92 34.96
C PRO A 70 3.42 20.57 34.45
N LEU A 71 3.66 20.45 33.15
CA LEU A 71 4.81 21.08 32.51
C LEU A 71 4.66 22.60 32.52
N ASN A 72 5.78 23.33 32.57
CA ASN A 72 5.77 24.78 32.35
C ASN A 72 5.14 25.09 30.99
N GLU A 73 4.40 26.19 30.87
CA GLU A 73 3.65 26.52 29.65
C GLU A 73 4.58 26.65 28.43
N GLU A 74 5.76 27.22 28.61
CA GLU A 74 6.75 27.37 27.52
C GLU A 74 7.28 26.02 27.04
N THR A 75 7.62 25.12 27.95
CA THR A 75 8.12 23.79 27.59
C THR A 75 7.01 22.90 27.04
N ALA A 76 5.77 23.07 27.52
CA ALA A 76 4.59 22.40 26.97
C ALA A 76 4.32 22.86 25.53
N ALA A 77 4.43 24.16 25.26
CA ALA A 77 4.24 24.69 23.91
C ALA A 77 5.31 24.17 22.94
N GLU A 78 6.56 24.04 23.39
CA GLU A 78 7.65 23.49 22.57
C GLU A 78 7.44 22.00 22.26
N LEU A 79 7.12 21.19 23.27
CA LEU A 79 6.85 19.76 23.10
C LEU A 79 5.62 19.53 22.22
N GLY A 80 4.55 20.30 22.44
CA GLY A 80 3.33 20.22 21.64
C GLY A 80 3.58 20.57 20.17
N ALA A 81 4.40 21.59 19.90
CA ALA A 81 4.75 21.96 18.54
C ALA A 81 5.58 20.89 17.81
N GLU A 82 6.46 20.18 18.51
CA GLU A 82 7.22 19.06 17.95
C GLU A 82 6.31 17.87 17.64
N LEU A 83 5.46 17.47 18.59
CA LEU A 83 4.47 16.41 18.41
C LEU A 83 3.52 16.69 17.25
N LEU A 84 3.00 17.91 17.15
CA LEU A 84 2.13 18.32 16.05
C LEU A 84 2.85 18.32 14.70
N GLY A 85 4.12 18.76 14.67
CA GLY A 85 4.92 18.74 13.45
C GLY A 85 5.14 17.33 12.92
N GLU A 86 5.47 16.39 13.80
CA GLU A 86 5.58 14.97 13.45
C GLU A 86 4.23 14.39 13.01
N ALA A 87 3.15 14.65 13.76
CA ALA A 87 1.83 14.13 13.44
C ALA A 87 1.34 14.59 12.06
N ILE A 88 1.55 15.86 11.69
CA ILE A 88 1.16 16.39 10.38
C ILE A 88 1.87 15.64 9.26
N ILE A 89 3.18 15.41 9.39
CA ILE A 89 3.97 14.71 8.36
C ILE A 89 3.54 13.25 8.27
N PHE A 90 3.29 12.59 9.41
CA PHE A 90 2.78 11.23 9.43
C PHE A 90 1.39 11.11 8.79
N ILE A 91 0.48 12.05 9.06
CA ILE A 91 -0.87 12.05 8.47
C ILE A 91 -0.79 12.28 6.96
N ILE A 92 0.01 13.25 6.51
CA ILE A 92 0.17 13.52 5.08
C ILE A 92 0.82 12.33 4.38
N GLY A 93 1.96 11.86 4.89
CA GLY A 93 2.70 10.73 4.29
C GLY A 93 1.90 9.43 4.33
N GLY A 94 1.31 9.10 5.47
CA GLY A 94 0.46 7.92 5.65
C GLY A 94 -0.82 8.00 4.81
N GLY A 95 -1.45 9.18 4.76
CA GLY A 95 -2.62 9.44 3.92
C GLY A 95 -2.33 9.27 2.44
N CYS A 96 -1.22 9.84 1.95
CA CYS A 96 -0.76 9.63 0.57
C CYS A 96 -0.49 8.15 0.28
N MET A 97 0.18 7.43 1.19
CA MET A 97 0.48 6.01 1.02
C MET A 97 -0.80 5.15 0.94
N VAL A 98 -1.77 5.39 1.84
CA VAL A 98 -3.06 4.68 1.83
C VAL A 98 -3.84 5.00 0.56
N PHE A 99 -3.83 6.26 0.13
CA PHE A 99 -4.48 6.69 -1.12
C PHE A 99 -3.87 6.02 -2.35
N GLU A 100 -2.53 6.02 -2.46
CA GLU A 100 -1.82 5.35 -3.55
C GLU A 100 -2.06 3.84 -3.54
N TYR A 101 -2.01 3.22 -2.36
CA TYR A 101 -2.30 1.79 -2.21
C TYR A 101 -3.72 1.45 -2.67
N SER A 102 -4.72 2.23 -2.25
CA SER A 102 -6.11 2.06 -2.69
C SER A 102 -6.24 2.19 -4.21
N ARG A 103 -5.63 3.23 -4.78
CA ARG A 103 -5.60 3.43 -6.23
C ARG A 103 -4.93 2.26 -6.95
N GLN A 104 -3.80 1.79 -6.44
CA GLN A 104 -3.05 0.68 -7.05
C GLN A 104 -3.80 -0.64 -6.95
N ALA A 105 -4.46 -0.91 -5.81
CA ALA A 105 -5.26 -2.11 -5.61
C ALA A 105 -6.40 -2.23 -6.63
N THR A 106 -7.11 -1.12 -6.92
CA THR A 106 -8.16 -1.11 -7.94
C THR A 106 -7.62 -1.41 -9.34
N ASN A 107 -6.44 -0.88 -9.68
CA ASN A 107 -5.84 -1.06 -10.99
C ASN A 107 -5.25 -2.48 -11.16
N SER A 108 -4.68 -3.06 -10.09
CA SER A 108 -4.21 -4.45 -10.09
C SER A 108 -5.36 -5.42 -10.29
N ARG A 109 -6.51 -5.21 -9.64
CA ARG A 109 -7.72 -6.04 -9.83
C ARG A 109 -8.19 -6.04 -11.28
N ARG A 110 -8.23 -4.87 -11.92
CA ARG A 110 -8.58 -4.76 -13.35
C ARG A 110 -7.63 -5.55 -14.25
N LYS A 111 -6.33 -5.51 -13.97
CA LYS A 111 -5.33 -6.27 -14.73
C LYS A 111 -5.50 -7.78 -14.55
N GLU A 112 -5.83 -8.23 -13.34
CA GLU A 112 -6.14 -9.64 -13.07
C GLU A 112 -7.40 -10.09 -13.82
N GLU A 113 -8.44 -9.26 -13.84
CA GLU A 113 -9.67 -9.51 -14.61
C GLU A 113 -9.38 -9.59 -16.13
N GLU A 114 -8.58 -8.66 -16.68
CA GLU A 114 -8.17 -8.64 -18.10
C GLU A 114 -7.30 -9.87 -18.46
N LEU A 115 -6.37 -10.28 -17.58
CA LEU A 115 -5.55 -11.48 -17.76
C LEU A 115 -6.39 -12.76 -17.72
N ALA A 116 -7.34 -12.85 -16.78
CA ALA A 116 -8.23 -14.00 -16.67
C ALA A 116 -9.10 -14.17 -17.93
N GLN A 117 -9.62 -13.06 -18.47
CA GLN A 117 -10.34 -13.07 -19.75
C GLN A 117 -9.45 -13.53 -20.90
N THR A 118 -8.21 -13.05 -20.96
CA THR A 118 -7.25 -13.44 -22.01
C THR A 118 -6.97 -14.95 -21.96
N ILE A 119 -6.76 -15.51 -20.76
CA ILE A 119 -6.56 -16.96 -20.57
C ILE A 119 -7.79 -17.74 -21.02
N SER A 120 -8.99 -17.30 -20.63
CA SER A 120 -10.25 -17.94 -21.05
C SER A 120 -10.38 -17.97 -22.57
N ASN A 121 -10.13 -16.83 -23.24
CA ASN A 121 -10.22 -16.74 -24.70
C ASN A 121 -9.20 -17.66 -25.39
N LEU A 122 -7.96 -17.72 -24.88
CA LEU A 122 -6.94 -18.63 -25.41
C LEU A 122 -7.36 -20.10 -25.24
N GLN A 123 -7.94 -20.47 -24.11
CA GLN A 123 -8.48 -21.82 -23.90
C GLN A 123 -9.60 -22.15 -24.88
N THR A 124 -10.50 -21.20 -25.16
CA THR A 124 -11.56 -21.37 -26.16
C THR A 124 -10.98 -21.57 -27.55
N HIS A 125 -10.04 -20.73 -27.98
CA HIS A 125 -9.40 -20.87 -29.29
C HIS A 125 -8.61 -22.19 -29.44
N LEU A 126 -7.94 -22.64 -28.38
CA LEU A 126 -7.30 -23.96 -28.37
C LEU A 126 -8.31 -25.10 -28.54
N GLY A 127 -9.48 -24.99 -27.89
CA GLY A 127 -10.57 -25.96 -28.06
C GLY A 127 -11.14 -25.99 -29.47
N GLU A 128 -11.36 -24.82 -30.08
CA GLU A 128 -11.81 -24.70 -31.47
C GLU A 128 -10.79 -25.28 -32.46
N LEU A 129 -9.51 -24.97 -32.27
CA LEU A 129 -8.41 -25.52 -33.06
C LEU A 129 -8.32 -27.05 -32.92
N ALA A 130 -8.49 -27.58 -31.71
CA ALA A 130 -8.49 -29.02 -31.47
C ALA A 130 -9.63 -29.72 -32.23
N LEU A 131 -10.85 -29.16 -32.18
CA LEU A 131 -11.99 -29.67 -32.96
C LEU A 131 -11.73 -29.58 -34.47
N ALA A 132 -11.16 -28.48 -34.95
CA ALA A 132 -10.77 -28.35 -36.36
C ALA A 132 -9.74 -29.42 -36.77
N THR A 133 -8.76 -29.72 -35.93
CA THR A 133 -7.80 -30.79 -36.21
C THR A 133 -8.43 -32.18 -36.23
N GLU A 134 -9.38 -32.46 -35.34
CA GLU A 134 -10.10 -33.74 -35.31
C GLU A 134 -10.99 -33.92 -36.55
N THR A 135 -11.70 -32.86 -36.96
CA THR A 135 -12.53 -32.89 -38.18
C THR A 135 -11.70 -33.09 -39.45
N LEU A 136 -10.55 -32.42 -39.57
CA LEU A 136 -9.61 -32.62 -40.67
C LEU A 136 -9.11 -34.06 -40.71
N ASP A 137 -8.76 -34.64 -39.56
CA ASP A 137 -8.28 -36.01 -39.46
C ASP A 137 -9.38 -37.03 -39.84
N ALA A 138 -10.64 -36.79 -39.44
CA ALA A 138 -11.77 -37.59 -39.88
C ALA A 138 -11.98 -37.54 -41.40
N GLN A 139 -11.90 -36.35 -42.01
CA GLN A 139 -12.00 -36.18 -43.46
C GLN A 139 -10.87 -36.91 -44.19
N ILE A 140 -9.63 -36.85 -43.69
CA ILE A 140 -8.49 -37.58 -44.27
C ILE A 140 -8.75 -39.09 -44.27
N ARG A 141 -9.26 -39.64 -43.17
CA ARG A 141 -9.59 -41.08 -43.08
C ARG A 141 -10.69 -41.47 -44.07
N GLU A 142 -11.70 -40.63 -44.24
CA GLU A 142 -12.77 -40.84 -45.21
C GLU A 142 -12.23 -40.82 -46.66
N VAL A 143 -11.42 -39.82 -47.02
CA VAL A 143 -10.78 -39.74 -48.35
C VAL A 143 -9.90 -40.96 -48.62
N ASN A 144 -9.10 -41.40 -47.65
CA ASN A 144 -8.28 -42.61 -47.77
C ASN A 144 -9.15 -43.85 -48.04
N ARG A 145 -10.29 -43.96 -47.35
CA ARG A 145 -11.24 -45.06 -47.55
C ARG A 145 -11.85 -45.04 -48.95
N LEU A 146 -12.20 -43.85 -49.46
CA LEU A 146 -12.72 -43.67 -50.82
C LEU A 146 -11.67 -44.04 -51.88
N LEU A 147 -10.42 -43.61 -51.70
CA LEU A 147 -9.31 -43.98 -52.59
C LEU A 147 -9.08 -45.49 -52.64
N LEU A 148 -9.15 -46.18 -51.50
CA LEU A 148 -9.03 -47.64 -51.44
C LEU A 148 -10.22 -48.37 -52.08
N SER A 149 -11.39 -47.74 -52.14
CA SER A 149 -12.59 -48.31 -52.77
C SER A 149 -12.66 -48.10 -54.28
N LEU A 150 -11.76 -47.29 -54.86
CA LEU A 150 -11.71 -47.10 -56.31
C LEU A 150 -11.23 -48.39 -57.00
N PRO A 151 -11.87 -48.82 -58.10
CA PRO A 151 -11.44 -49.98 -58.85
C PRO A 151 -10.03 -49.75 -59.41
N ALA A 152 -9.17 -50.76 -59.35
CA ALA A 152 -7.85 -50.70 -59.98
C ALA A 152 -8.00 -50.38 -61.48
N ALA A 153 -7.27 -49.38 -61.95
CA ALA A 153 -7.35 -48.92 -63.33
C ALA A 153 -7.17 -50.10 -64.31
N PRO A 154 -7.97 -50.18 -65.40
CA PRO A 154 -7.84 -51.25 -66.36
C PRO A 154 -6.43 -51.20 -66.96
N SER A 155 -5.69 -52.30 -66.75
CA SER A 155 -4.36 -52.51 -67.31
C SER A 155 -4.46 -52.53 -68.84
N THR A 156 -4.08 -51.42 -69.47
CA THR A 156 -3.83 -51.36 -70.91
C THR A 156 -2.49 -52.04 -71.19
N LYS A 157 -2.59 -53.20 -71.85
CA LYS A 157 -1.50 -53.98 -72.43
C LYS A 157 -0.66 -53.20 -73.42
#